data_AF-A0A1T4XIG6-F1
#
_entry.id   AF-A0A1T4XIG6-F1
#
_cell.length_a   1.000
_cell.length_b   1.000
_cell.length_c   1.000
_cell.angle_alpha   90.00
_cell.angle_beta   90.00
_cell.angle_gamma   90.00
#
_symmetry.space_group_name_H-M   'P 1'
#
loop_
_entity.id
_entity.type
_entity.pdbx_description
1 polymer ?
#
loop_
_entity_poly.entity_id
_entity_poly.type
_entity_poly.pdbx_seq_one_letter_code
_entity_poly.pdbx_strand_id
1 'polypeptide(L)'
;MNIIKGFRDMGAMLNAAPGLIESANEMSAQAKAMQAPAAGSSAGAYGFGAPVQIEPNPANLVPIAGVDIELWARIAKGIAPYGYDVSKLPAVAASFGVAPADWAVAVEGWNTRLAADPGVAQRFNAIYRAA
;
A
#
# COMPACT_ATOMS: atom_id res chain seq x y z
N MET A 1 -12.86 -12.63 -17.47
CA MET A 1 -13.80 -11.57 -17.90
C MET A 1 -13.00 -10.51 -18.65
N ASN A 2 -13.28 -10.27 -19.93
CA ASN A 2 -12.45 -9.39 -20.78
C ASN A 2 -12.63 -7.91 -20.43
N ILE A 3 -11.52 -7.26 -20.03
CA ILE A 3 -11.36 -5.82 -19.73
C ILE A 3 -11.94 -4.89 -20.81
N ILE A 4 -11.88 -5.33 -22.08
CA ILE A 4 -12.37 -4.56 -23.24
C ILE A 4 -13.91 -4.47 -23.27
N LYS A 5 -14.62 -5.43 -22.66
CA LYS A 5 -16.09 -5.43 -22.61
C LYS A 5 -16.61 -4.43 -21.56
N GLY A 6 -15.92 -4.31 -20.43
CA GLY A 6 -16.29 -3.41 -19.33
C GLY A 6 -16.33 -1.93 -19.74
N PHE A 7 -15.42 -1.48 -20.62
CA PHE A 7 -15.43 -0.10 -21.11
C PHE A 7 -16.64 0.22 -22.01
N ARG A 8 -17.12 -0.76 -22.78
CA ARG A 8 -18.27 -0.57 -23.67
C ARG A 8 -19.59 -0.52 -22.90
N ASP A 9 -19.75 -1.40 -21.90
CA ASP A 9 -20.94 -1.42 -21.05
C ASP A 9 -21.03 -0.14 -20.18
N MET A 10 -19.88 0.42 -19.76
CA MET A 10 -19.83 1.70 -19.04
C MET A 10 -20.25 2.89 -19.93
N GLY A 11 -19.85 2.89 -21.21
CA GLY A 11 -20.29 3.91 -22.18
C GLY A 11 -21.79 3.86 -22.50
N ALA A 12 -22.38 2.66 -22.55
CA ALA A 12 -23.81 2.48 -22.73
C ALA A 12 -24.61 2.93 -21.50
N MET A 13 -24.10 2.66 -20.30
CA MET A 13 -24.71 3.11 -19.03
C MET A 13 -24.70 4.65 -18.91
N LEU A 14 -23.64 5.32 -19.36
CA LEU A 14 -23.52 6.79 -19.33
C LEU A 14 -24.49 7.51 -20.26
N ASN A 15 -24.94 6.87 -21.35
CA ASN A 15 -25.86 7.47 -22.31
C ASN A 15 -27.34 7.38 -21.85
N ALA A 16 -27.63 6.60 -20.80
CA ALA A 16 -28.98 6.30 -20.35
C ALA A 16 -29.47 7.12 -19.15
N ALA A 17 -28.71 8.09 -18.63
CA ALA A 17 -29.10 8.75 -17.38
C ALA A 17 -28.72 10.24 -17.25
N PRO A 18 -29.42 11.16 -17.94
CA PRO A 18 -29.37 12.59 -17.60
C PRO A 18 -30.01 12.92 -16.23
N GLY A 19 -30.77 12.00 -15.62
CA GLY A 19 -31.43 12.21 -14.31
C GLY A 19 -30.61 11.86 -13.07
N LEU A 20 -29.44 11.20 -13.21
CA LEU A 20 -28.62 10.78 -12.05
C LEU A 20 -27.72 11.89 -11.50
N ILE A 21 -27.48 12.95 -12.27
CA ILE A 21 -26.60 14.07 -11.87
C ILE A 21 -27.28 14.95 -10.81
N GLU A 22 -28.61 15.09 -10.85
CA GLU A 22 -29.38 15.90 -9.90
C GLU A 22 -29.44 15.24 -8.51
N SER A 23 -29.73 13.92 -8.45
CA SER A 23 -29.63 13.15 -7.19
C SER A 23 -28.18 13.04 -6.67
N ALA A 24 -27.17 13.08 -7.53
CA ALA A 24 -25.77 13.09 -7.11
C ALA A 24 -25.40 14.42 -6.42
N ASN A 25 -25.95 15.55 -6.86
CA ASN A 25 -25.70 16.85 -6.23
C ASN A 25 -26.34 16.93 -4.83
N GLU A 26 -27.59 16.46 -4.66
CA GLU A 26 -28.25 16.41 -3.35
C GLU A 26 -27.51 15.47 -2.37
N MET A 27 -27.04 14.31 -2.86
CA MET A 27 -26.27 13.36 -2.04
C MET A 27 -24.88 13.89 -1.67
N SER A 28 -24.23 14.64 -2.57
CA SER A 28 -22.93 15.27 -2.29
C SER A 28 -23.02 16.37 -1.23
N ALA A 29 -24.13 17.11 -1.20
CA ALA A 29 -24.39 18.14 -0.20
C ALA A 29 -24.62 17.50 1.18
N GLN A 30 -25.31 16.35 1.22
CA GLN A 30 -25.53 15.58 2.45
C GLN A 30 -24.25 14.91 2.95
N ALA A 31 -23.36 14.47 2.06
CA ALA A 31 -22.05 13.90 2.40
C ALA A 31 -21.08 14.94 3.01
N LYS A 32 -21.09 16.19 2.52
CA LYS A 32 -20.26 17.26 3.07
C LYS A 32 -20.68 17.68 4.49
N ALA A 33 -21.97 17.56 4.82
CA ALA A 33 -22.47 17.83 6.17
C ALA A 33 -22.11 16.71 7.18
N MET A 34 -21.79 15.50 6.70
CA MET A 34 -21.35 14.37 7.53
C MET A 34 -19.82 14.23 7.62
N GLN A 35 -19.05 15.06 6.92
CA GLN A 35 -17.60 15.23 7.12
C GLN A 35 -17.30 16.13 8.35
N ALA A 36 -18.00 15.88 9.45
CA ALA A 36 -17.57 16.31 10.78
C ALA A 36 -16.78 15.14 11.41
N PRO A 37 -15.72 15.39 12.21
CA PRO A 37 -14.61 14.47 12.39
C PRO A 37 -14.97 13.26 13.26
N ALA A 38 -15.57 12.24 12.64
CA ALA A 38 -15.62 10.88 13.16
C ALA A 38 -14.38 10.12 12.65
N ALA A 39 -13.22 10.48 13.20
CA ALA A 39 -11.99 9.71 13.03
C ALA A 39 -12.13 8.39 13.80
N GLY A 40 -12.62 7.36 13.12
CA GLY A 40 -12.67 6.02 13.66
C GLY A 40 -14.01 5.36 13.39
N SER A 41 -13.94 4.15 12.82
CA SER A 41 -15.03 3.21 12.57
C SER A 41 -15.62 3.28 11.17
N SER A 42 -15.35 2.21 10.41
CA SER A 42 -16.07 1.78 9.21
C SER A 42 -15.88 2.56 7.91
N ALA A 43 -14.63 2.67 7.45
CA ALA A 43 -14.34 2.85 6.03
C ALA A 43 -14.66 1.54 5.27
N GLY A 44 -15.94 1.34 4.95
CA GLY A 44 -16.38 0.11 4.31
C GLY A 44 -17.87 0.06 3.98
N ALA A 45 -18.45 1.16 3.50
CA ALA A 45 -19.79 1.11 2.91
C ALA A 45 -20.00 2.35 2.02
N TYR A 46 -19.85 2.16 0.70
CA TYR A 46 -20.30 3.09 -0.35
C TYR A 46 -19.45 4.38 -0.52
N GLY A 47 -18.39 4.27 -1.33
CA GLY A 47 -17.68 5.45 -1.82
C GLY A 47 -16.57 5.10 -2.80
N PHE A 48 -16.78 5.35 -4.09
CA PHE A 48 -15.70 5.41 -5.07
C PHE A 48 -14.70 6.49 -4.64
N GLY A 49 -13.42 6.12 -4.45
CA GLY A 49 -12.30 7.07 -4.46
C GLY A 49 -11.59 7.34 -3.12
N ALA A 50 -10.79 6.38 -2.66
CA ALA A 50 -9.45 6.54 -2.06
C ALA A 50 -8.95 5.15 -1.65
N PRO A 51 -7.64 4.82 -1.79
CA PRO A 51 -7.13 3.55 -1.27
C PRO A 51 -7.31 3.53 0.25
N VAL A 52 -8.05 2.52 0.75
CA VAL A 52 -8.20 2.25 2.19
C VAL A 52 -6.81 2.13 2.79
N GLN A 53 -6.48 3.05 3.70
CA GLN A 53 -5.26 3.00 4.48
C GLN A 53 -5.44 1.94 5.57
N ILE A 54 -4.60 0.92 5.55
CA ILE A 54 -4.59 -0.16 6.53
C ILE A 54 -3.42 0.13 7.47
N GLU A 55 -3.73 0.43 8.73
CA GLU A 55 -2.71 0.65 9.74
C GLU A 55 -1.99 -0.68 10.05
N PRO A 56 -0.65 -0.74 10.03
CA PRO A 56 0.09 -1.92 10.45
C PRO A 56 -0.12 -2.24 11.93
N ASN A 57 -0.10 -3.52 12.30
CA ASN A 57 0.01 -3.87 13.70
C ASN A 57 1.38 -3.40 14.23
N PRO A 58 1.44 -2.59 15.30
CA PRO A 58 2.70 -2.05 15.81
C PRO A 58 3.70 -3.13 16.25
N ALA A 59 3.22 -4.29 16.72
CA ALA A 59 4.08 -5.43 17.07
C ALA A 59 4.84 -5.98 15.85
N ASN A 60 4.29 -5.83 14.65
CA ASN A 60 4.92 -6.26 13.40
C ASN A 60 5.91 -5.23 12.84
N LEU A 61 6.05 -4.05 13.47
CA LEU A 61 7.02 -3.04 13.07
C LEU A 61 8.33 -3.09 13.87
N VAL A 62 8.44 -3.97 14.86
CA VAL A 62 9.65 -4.13 15.68
C VAL A 62 10.83 -4.54 14.79
N PRO A 63 12.01 -3.89 14.86
CA PRO A 63 13.16 -4.26 14.03
C PRO A 63 13.55 -5.74 14.17
N ILE A 64 14.00 -6.34 13.07
CA ILE A 64 14.40 -7.75 13.02
C ILE A 64 15.91 -7.80 12.84
N ALA A 65 16.64 -8.36 13.81
CA ALA A 65 18.09 -8.36 13.83
C ALA A 65 18.69 -6.94 13.60
N GLY A 66 18.07 -5.92 14.21
CA GLY A 66 18.47 -4.52 14.05
C GLY A 66 18.06 -3.87 12.72
N VAL A 67 17.39 -4.59 11.82
CA VAL A 67 16.88 -4.05 10.55
C VAL A 67 15.42 -3.64 10.71
N ASP A 68 15.18 -2.34 10.78
CA ASP A 68 13.84 -1.76 10.72
C ASP A 68 13.27 -1.74 9.29
N ILE A 69 11.97 -1.43 9.16
CA ILE A 69 11.27 -1.44 7.87
C ILE A 69 11.79 -0.38 6.88
N GLU A 70 12.36 0.72 7.38
CA GLU A 70 12.91 1.79 6.54
C GLU A 70 14.25 1.38 5.95
N LEU A 71 15.13 0.82 6.79
CA LEU A 71 16.41 0.26 6.36
C LEU A 71 16.22 -0.90 5.39
N TRP A 72 15.27 -1.79 5.69
CA TRP A 72 14.87 -2.87 4.80
C TRP A 72 14.44 -2.35 3.41
N ALA A 73 13.57 -1.33 3.35
CA ALA A 73 13.10 -0.76 2.10
C ALA A 73 14.23 -0.07 1.31
N ARG A 74 15.15 0.62 1.98
CA ARG A 74 16.33 1.24 1.34
C ARG A 74 17.26 0.18 0.74
N ILE A 75 17.55 -0.91 1.47
CA ILE A 75 18.36 -2.02 0.98
C ILE A 75 17.68 -2.69 -0.23
N ALA A 76 16.38 -2.96 -0.14
CA ALA A 76 15.60 -3.55 -1.22
C ALA A 76 15.58 -2.68 -2.49
N LYS A 77 15.59 -1.36 -2.35
CA LYS A 77 15.68 -0.43 -3.49
C LYS A 77 17.10 -0.33 -4.04
N GLY A 78 18.11 -0.47 -3.18
CA GLY A 78 19.53 -0.33 -3.51
C GLY A 78 20.05 -1.35 -4.54
N ILE A 79 19.27 -2.40 -4.87
CA ILE A 79 19.62 -3.33 -5.96
C ILE A 79 19.20 -2.85 -7.36
N ALA A 80 18.50 -1.72 -7.48
CA ALA A 80 18.08 -1.16 -8.77
C ALA A 80 19.24 -0.95 -9.78
N PRO A 81 20.43 -0.44 -9.38
CA PRO A 81 21.59 -0.32 -10.28
C PRO A 81 22.12 -1.67 -10.80
N TYR A 82 21.77 -2.77 -10.13
CA TYR A 82 22.15 -4.13 -10.51
C TYR A 82 21.03 -4.87 -11.27
N GLY A 83 20.07 -4.14 -11.83
CA GLY A 83 18.95 -4.73 -12.57
C GLY A 83 18.00 -5.56 -11.70
N TYR A 84 17.88 -5.21 -10.41
CA TYR A 84 17.09 -5.96 -9.42
C TYR A 84 17.56 -7.41 -9.18
N ASP A 85 18.85 -7.69 -9.35
CA ASP A 85 19.46 -8.94 -8.94
C ASP A 85 19.44 -9.09 -7.41
N VAL A 86 18.55 -9.96 -6.92
CA VAL A 86 18.37 -10.24 -5.49
C VAL A 86 19.61 -10.82 -4.83
N SER A 87 20.52 -11.44 -5.60
CA SER A 87 21.80 -11.92 -5.06
C SER A 87 22.70 -10.79 -4.56
N LYS A 88 22.41 -9.54 -4.94
CA LYS A 88 23.13 -8.34 -4.48
C LYS A 88 22.64 -7.81 -3.15
N LEU A 89 21.47 -8.25 -2.66
CA LEU A 89 20.92 -7.77 -1.40
C LEU A 89 21.89 -7.88 -0.22
N PRO A 90 22.64 -8.99 -0.01
CA PRO A 90 23.62 -9.07 1.07
C PRO A 90 24.76 -8.04 0.92
N ALA A 91 25.23 -7.78 -0.30
CA ALA A 91 26.27 -6.79 -0.55
C ALA A 91 25.77 -5.36 -0.32
N VAL A 92 24.54 -5.07 -0.74
CA VAL A 92 23.89 -3.78 -0.47
C VAL A 92 23.64 -3.62 1.04
N ALA A 93 23.13 -4.64 1.74
CA ALA A 93 22.92 -4.61 3.18
C ALA A 93 24.22 -4.32 3.95
N ALA A 94 25.33 -4.93 3.53
CA ALA A 94 26.65 -4.67 4.10
C ALA A 94 27.09 -3.21 3.93
N SER A 95 26.71 -2.54 2.83
CA SER A 95 26.99 -1.10 2.64
C SER A 95 26.24 -0.19 3.64
N PHE A 96 25.17 -0.70 4.25
CA PHE A 96 24.47 -0.04 5.36
C PHE A 96 24.91 -0.53 6.75
N GLY A 97 25.98 -1.34 6.83
CA GLY A 97 26.49 -1.86 8.09
C GLY A 97 25.73 -3.07 8.65
N VAL A 98 24.86 -3.70 7.87
CA VAL A 98 24.14 -4.91 8.29
C VAL A 98 25.00 -6.15 8.03
N ALA A 99 25.22 -6.96 9.05
CA ALA A 99 25.98 -8.19 8.90
C ALA A 99 25.19 -9.22 8.05
N PRO A 100 25.85 -10.11 7.29
CA PRO A 100 25.16 -11.09 6.45
C PRO A 100 24.19 -12.01 7.21
N ALA A 101 24.55 -12.40 8.45
CA ALA A 101 23.70 -13.22 9.31
C ALA A 101 22.42 -12.47 9.73
N ASP A 102 22.57 -11.21 10.15
CA ASP A 102 21.44 -10.35 10.53
C ASP A 102 20.53 -10.08 9.34
N TRP A 103 21.12 -9.86 8.15
CA TRP A 103 20.35 -9.70 6.92
C TRP A 103 19.51 -10.94 6.60
N ALA A 104 20.07 -12.15 6.73
CA ALA A 104 19.32 -13.38 6.49
C ALA A 104 18.11 -13.52 7.43
N VAL A 105 18.28 -13.21 8.72
CA VAL A 105 17.20 -13.22 9.71
C VAL A 105 16.15 -12.15 9.40
N ALA A 106 16.58 -10.94 9.03
CA ALA A 106 15.70 -9.87 8.61
C ALA A 106 14.88 -10.27 7.38
N VAL A 107 15.48 -11.01 6.43
CA VAL A 107 14.79 -11.47 5.21
C VAL A 107 13.63 -12.39 5.50
N GLU A 108 13.86 -13.40 6.30
CA GLU A 108 12.82 -14.33 6.70
C GLU A 108 11.69 -13.61 7.47
N GLY A 109 12.07 -12.78 8.44
CA GLY A 109 11.13 -12.09 9.31
C GLY A 109 10.27 -11.05 8.58
N TRP A 110 10.87 -10.20 7.74
CA TRP A 110 10.12 -9.18 7.02
C TRP A 110 9.24 -9.78 5.93
N ASN A 111 9.70 -10.81 5.21
CA ASN A 111 8.85 -11.52 4.24
C ASN A 111 7.61 -12.12 4.92
N THR A 112 7.78 -12.74 6.10
CA THR A 112 6.67 -13.29 6.87
C THR A 112 5.66 -12.21 7.27
N ARG A 113 6.14 -11.06 7.77
CA ARG A 113 5.26 -9.96 8.20
C ARG A 113 4.58 -9.25 7.04
N LEU A 114 5.26 -9.05 5.92
CA LEU A 114 4.69 -8.47 4.71
C LEU A 114 3.57 -9.35 4.12
N ALA A 115 3.69 -10.68 4.25
CA ALA A 115 2.65 -11.61 3.82
C ALA A 115 1.46 -11.68 4.81
N ALA A 116 1.71 -11.52 6.11
CA ALA A 116 0.69 -11.66 7.16
C ALA A 116 -0.05 -10.36 7.50
N ASP A 117 0.57 -9.19 7.28
CA ASP A 117 0.03 -7.89 7.68
C ASP A 117 -0.01 -6.92 6.48
N PRO A 118 -1.20 -6.69 5.88
CA PRO A 118 -1.37 -5.77 4.76
C PRO A 118 -0.98 -4.32 5.09
N GLY A 119 -1.08 -3.89 6.36
CA GLY A 119 -0.65 -2.56 6.77
C GLY A 119 0.87 -2.42 6.75
N VAL A 120 1.61 -3.47 7.11
CA VAL A 120 3.07 -3.51 6.98
C VAL A 120 3.47 -3.45 5.51
N ALA A 121 2.77 -4.18 4.64
CA ALA A 121 2.98 -4.12 3.19
C ALA A 121 2.71 -2.73 2.60
N GLN A 122 1.64 -2.04 3.03
CA GLN A 122 1.37 -0.68 2.60
C GLN A 122 2.49 0.28 3.06
N ARG A 123 2.92 0.19 4.32
CA ARG A 123 4.00 1.03 4.86
C ARG A 123 5.33 0.80 4.13
N PHE A 124 5.71 -0.45 3.90
CA PHE A 124 6.90 -0.78 3.11
C PHE A 124 6.84 -0.16 1.71
N ASN A 125 5.72 -0.32 1.00
CA ASN A 125 5.55 0.22 -0.35
C ASN A 125 5.63 1.75 -0.37
N ALA A 126 5.07 2.43 0.63
CA ALA A 126 5.16 3.88 0.74
C ALA A 126 6.62 4.34 0.89
N ILE A 127 7.39 3.70 1.79
CA ILE A 127 8.81 4.01 1.99
C ILE A 127 9.62 3.69 0.73
N TYR A 128 9.42 2.51 0.14
CA TYR A 128 10.14 2.07 -1.05
C TYR A 128 9.94 3.01 -2.24
N ARG A 129 8.74 3.56 -2.42
CA ARG A 129 8.46 4.54 -3.47
C ARG A 129 9.12 5.89 -3.22
N ALA A 130 9.19 6.31 -1.94
CA ALA A 130 9.78 7.59 -1.54
C ALA A 130 11.31 7.59 -1.47
N ALA A 131 11.93 6.41 -1.31
CA ALA A 131 13.39 6.24 -1.18
C ALA A 131 14.17 6.46 -2.48
#